data_AF-A0AAW1LXH1-F1
#
_entry.id   AF-A0AAW1LXH1-F1
#
_cell.length_a   1.000
_cell.length_b   1.000
_cell.length_c   1.000
_cell.angle_alpha   90.00
_cell.angle_beta   90.00
_cell.angle_gamma   90.00
#
_symmetry.space_group_name_H-M   'P 1'
#
loop_
_entity.id
_entity.type
_entity.pdbx_description
1 polymer ?
#
loop_
_entity_poly.entity_id
_entity_poly.type
_entity_poly.pdbx_seq_one_letter_code
_entity_poly.pdbx_strand_id
1 'polypeptide(L)'
;MIGWKTVGRLLTKTKYDDIFNADETGLFYKLNPDKTLRFMGETCSSGKMSKERITVLIAANLLGTEKRKLLIIGKTKHPRCFKNIKQLPVNNKSNMNCENGMTNCIVRKEE
;
A
#
# COMPACT_ATOMS: atom_id res chain seq x y z
N MET A 1 14.18 -10.36 -8.65
CA MET A 1 13.85 -9.56 -9.85
C MET A 1 13.71 -10.52 -11.03
N ILE A 2 12.51 -10.70 -11.58
CA ILE A 2 12.30 -11.60 -12.73
C ILE A 2 12.84 -10.87 -13.98
N GLY A 3 13.74 -11.51 -14.72
CA GLY A 3 14.33 -10.92 -15.94
C GLY A 3 13.28 -10.61 -17.01
N TRP A 4 13.48 -9.56 -17.78
CA TRP A 4 12.54 -9.03 -18.79
C TRP A 4 12.20 -10.06 -19.88
N LYS A 5 13.17 -10.91 -20.24
CA LYS A 5 12.95 -12.06 -21.15
C LYS A 5 11.98 -13.09 -20.57
N THR A 6 12.02 -13.30 -19.25
CA THR A 6 11.11 -14.22 -18.54
C THR A 6 9.70 -13.62 -18.46
N VAL A 7 9.58 -12.31 -18.22
CA VAL A 7 8.28 -11.61 -18.21
C VAL A 7 7.56 -11.77 -19.54
N GLY A 8 8.24 -11.52 -20.68
CA GLY A 8 7.64 -11.70 -22.01
C GLY A 8 7.10 -13.12 -22.26
N ARG A 9 7.83 -14.16 -21.81
CA ARG A 9 7.40 -15.56 -21.93
C ARG A 9 6.24 -15.92 -20.99
N LEU A 10 6.13 -15.24 -19.85
CA LEU A 10 5.03 -15.43 -18.92
C LEU A 10 3.75 -14.79 -19.45
N LEU A 11 3.85 -13.61 -20.08
CA LEU A 11 2.72 -12.89 -20.68
C LEU A 11 2.09 -13.64 -21.85
N THR A 12 2.88 -14.35 -22.66
CA THR A 12 2.36 -15.11 -23.81
C THR A 12 1.61 -16.38 -23.45
N LYS A 13 1.76 -16.87 -22.20
CA LYS A 13 1.12 -18.12 -21.73
C LYS A 13 -0.11 -17.90 -20.86
N THR A 14 -0.33 -16.68 -20.36
CA THR A 14 -1.43 -16.37 -19.43
C THR A 14 -2.46 -15.48 -20.10
N LYS A 15 -3.72 -15.66 -19.73
CA LYS A 15 -4.79 -14.73 -20.11
C LYS A 15 -4.53 -13.37 -19.47
N TYR A 16 -4.87 -12.30 -20.17
CA TYR A 16 -4.69 -10.94 -19.68
C TYR A 16 -5.46 -10.66 -18.39
N ASP A 17 -6.59 -11.34 -18.17
CA ASP A 17 -7.37 -11.25 -16.94
C ASP A 17 -6.64 -11.82 -15.70
N ASP A 18 -5.71 -12.75 -15.89
CA ASP A 18 -5.01 -13.45 -14.80
C ASP A 18 -3.67 -12.80 -14.42
N ILE A 19 -3.30 -11.73 -15.11
CA ILE A 19 -2.09 -10.95 -14.85
C ILE A 19 -2.47 -9.77 -13.97
N PHE A 20 -1.95 -9.74 -12.74
CA PHE A 20 -2.15 -8.65 -11.80
C PHE A 20 -0.85 -7.87 -11.60
N ASN A 21 -0.96 -6.55 -11.60
CA ASN A 21 0.08 -5.71 -11.03
C ASN A 21 -0.25 -5.48 -9.55
N ALA A 22 0.73 -5.67 -8.67
CA ALA A 22 0.60 -5.41 -7.25
C ALA A 22 1.69 -4.44 -6.80
N ASP A 23 1.30 -3.43 -6.03
CA ASP A 23 2.21 -2.43 -5.50
C ASP A 23 1.84 -2.01 -4.07
N GLU A 24 2.86 -1.59 -3.31
CA GLU A 24 2.74 -1.16 -1.92
C GLU A 24 2.72 0.37 -1.83
N THR A 25 1.66 0.93 -1.25
CA THR A 25 1.54 2.37 -1.02
C THR A 25 1.43 2.72 0.45
N GLY A 26 1.96 3.88 0.84
CA GLY A 26 1.88 4.39 2.21
C GLY A 26 0.71 5.37 2.37
N LEU A 27 -0.29 4.99 3.17
CA LEU A 27 -1.41 5.86 3.55
C LEU A 27 -1.08 6.62 4.84
N PHE A 28 -0.88 7.94 4.74
CA PHE A 28 -0.62 8.80 5.89
C PHE A 28 -1.93 9.38 6.43
N TYR A 29 -2.41 8.82 7.55
CA TYR A 29 -3.72 9.18 8.12
C TYR A 29 -3.65 10.29 9.18
N LYS A 30 -2.46 10.59 9.70
CA LYS A 30 -2.21 11.69 10.66
C LYS A 30 -1.34 12.80 10.08
N LEU A 31 -1.13 12.82 8.77
CA LEU A 31 -0.32 13.88 8.16
C LEU A 31 -1.06 15.21 8.30
N ASN A 32 -0.42 16.18 8.95
CA ASN A 32 -0.95 17.53 9.00
C ASN A 32 -0.84 18.17 7.60
N PRO A 33 -1.67 19.17 7.28
CA PRO A 33 -1.44 19.98 6.10
C PRO A 33 -0.10 20.72 6.22
N ASP A 34 0.65 20.79 5.13
CA ASP A 34 1.96 21.47 5.07
C ASP A 34 1.86 22.97 5.40
N LYS A 35 0.65 23.54 5.32
CA LYS A 35 0.33 24.91 5.70
C LYS A 35 -0.94 24.90 6.54
N THR A 36 -0.84 25.27 7.81
CA THR A 36 -2.00 25.60 8.64
C THR A 36 -2.63 26.90 8.12
N LEU A 37 -3.96 26.99 8.13
CA LEU A 37 -4.67 28.25 7.85
C LEU A 37 -4.10 29.33 8.77
N ARG A 38 -3.56 30.41 8.20
CA ARG A 38 -2.79 31.43 8.93
C ARG A 38 -3.44 32.79 8.75
N PHE A 39 -3.49 33.57 9.82
CA PHE A 39 -3.74 34.99 9.75
C PHE A 39 -2.49 35.76 9.27
N MET A 40 -2.68 36.84 8.53
CA MET A 40 -1.58 37.68 8.06
C MET A 40 -0.86 38.32 9.26
N GLY A 41 0.34 37.82 9.59
CA GLY A 41 1.23 38.43 10.60
C GLY A 41 1.87 37.45 11.59
N GLU A 42 1.32 36.25 11.79
CA GLU A 42 1.79 35.32 12.84
C GLU A 42 2.97 34.42 12.43
N THR A 43 4.07 34.37 13.17
CA THR A 43 5.15 33.40 12.90
C THR A 43 4.74 31.99 13.32
N CYS A 44 4.56 31.08 12.36
CA CYS A 44 4.26 29.67 12.64
C CYS A 44 5.48 28.98 13.26
N SER A 45 5.33 28.42 14.46
CA SER A 45 6.24 27.38 14.95
C SER A 45 5.89 26.08 14.23
N SER A 46 6.81 25.60 13.39
CA SER A 46 6.63 24.39 12.58
C SER A 46 6.34 23.19 13.49
N GLY A 47 5.11 22.66 13.42
CA GLY A 47 4.73 21.45 14.13
C GLY A 47 5.39 20.22 13.48
N LYS A 48 5.86 19.28 14.29
CA LYS A 48 6.45 18.03 13.78
C LYS A 48 5.38 17.24 12.99
N MET A 49 5.57 17.10 11.69
CA MET A 49 4.69 16.31 10.83
C MET A 49 4.66 14.87 11.32
N SER A 50 3.46 14.35 11.60
CA SER A 50 3.31 12.93 11.94
C SER A 50 3.64 12.10 10.72
N LYS A 51 4.67 11.25 10.84
CA LYS A 51 5.05 10.26 9.82
C LYS A 51 4.32 8.93 10.01
N GLU A 52 3.26 8.92 10.82
CA GLU A 52 2.44 7.71 10.99
C GLU A 52 1.74 7.37 9.67
N ARG A 53 2.10 6.21 9.12
CA ARG A 53 1.56 5.67 7.88
C ARG A 53 1.18 4.21 8.05
N ILE A 54 0.19 3.79 7.28
CA ILE A 54 -0.20 2.38 7.10
C ILE A 54 0.25 1.99 5.69
N THR A 55 0.98 0.88 5.54
CA THR A 55 1.31 0.36 4.22
C THR A 55 0.14 -0.49 3.73
N VAL A 56 -0.30 -0.25 2.50
CA VAL A 56 -1.40 -0.97 1.85
C VAL A 56 -0.88 -1.57 0.56
N LEU A 57 -1.06 -2.86 0.39
CA LEU A 57 -0.85 -3.56 -0.87
C LEU A 57 -2.13 -3.46 -1.70
N ILE A 58 -1.98 -2.95 -2.91
CA ILE A 58 -3.05 -2.81 -3.89
C ILE A 58 -2.69 -3.69 -5.07
N ALA A 59 -3.67 -4.45 -5.59
CA ALA A 59 -3.48 -5.22 -6.80
C ALA A 59 -4.69 -5.10 -7.74
N ALA A 60 -4.41 -4.93 -9.03
CA ALA A 60 -5.41 -4.86 -10.09
C ALA A 60 -4.96 -5.67 -11.30
N ASN A 61 -5.91 -6.26 -12.01
CA ASN A 61 -5.59 -6.99 -13.23
C ASN A 61 -5.19 -6.05 -14.36
N LEU A 62 -4.54 -6.59 -15.38
CA LEU A 62 -4.04 -5.82 -16.51
C LEU A 62 -5.16 -5.07 -17.25
N LEU A 63 -6.36 -5.67 -17.34
CA LEU A 63 -7.52 -5.06 -18.00
C LEU A 63 -8.29 -4.07 -17.10
N GLY A 64 -7.94 -3.95 -15.82
CA GLY A 64 -8.59 -3.07 -14.85
C GLY A 64 -10.01 -3.48 -14.43
N THR A 65 -10.51 -4.63 -14.89
CA THR A 65 -11.85 -5.16 -14.58
C THR A 65 -11.94 -5.76 -13.17
N GLU A 66 -10.85 -6.32 -12.64
CA GLU A 66 -10.79 -6.94 -11.32
C GLU A 66 -9.77 -6.22 -10.43
N LYS A 67 -10.24 -5.72 -9.27
CA LYS A 67 -9.40 -5.18 -8.20
C LYS A 67 -9.42 -6.14 -7.02
N ARG A 68 -8.25 -6.51 -6.51
CA ARG A 68 -8.14 -7.33 -5.31
C ARG A 68 -8.52 -6.51 -4.08
N LYS A 69 -9.02 -7.21 -3.06
CA LYS A 69 -9.24 -6.59 -1.74
C LYS A 69 -7.94 -6.01 -1.24
N LEU A 70 -8.02 -4.80 -0.68
CA LEU A 70 -6.87 -4.14 -0.06
C LEU A 70 -6.30 -5.05 1.02
N LEU A 71 -4.98 -5.04 1.15
CA LEU A 71 -4.28 -5.74 2.22
C LEU A 71 -3.43 -4.73 2.98
N ILE A 72 -3.71 -4.56 4.25
CA ILE A 72 -2.88 -3.73 5.12
C ILE A 72 -1.67 -4.56 5.54
N ILE A 73 -0.49 -4.02 5.28
CA ILE A 73 0.79 -4.61 5.65
C ILE A 73 1.42 -3.72 6.73
N GLY A 74 1.86 -4.33 7.83
CA GLY A 74 2.57 -3.63 8.89
C GLY A 74 3.57 -4.54 9.59
N LYS A 75 4.46 -3.95 10.39
CA LYS A 75 5.46 -4.74 11.15
C LYS A 75 4.79 -5.63 12.19
N THR A 76 3.79 -5.07 12.86
CA THR A 76 3.15 -5.67 14.02
C THR A 76 1.83 -6.30 13.60
N LYS A 77 1.57 -7.52 14.09
CA LYS A 77 0.32 -8.27 13.87
C LYS A 77 -0.92 -7.53 14.39
N HIS A 78 -0.77 -6.80 15.50
CA HIS A 78 -1.80 -5.97 16.11
C HIS A 78 -1.25 -4.56 16.34
N PRO A 79 -1.31 -3.68 15.32
CA PRO A 79 -0.83 -2.32 15.48
C PRO A 79 -1.70 -1.57 16.49
N ARG A 80 -1.08 -0.70 17.30
CA ARG A 80 -1.76 0.04 18.37
C ARG A 80 -2.91 0.92 17.86
N CYS A 81 -2.86 1.38 16.60
CA CYS A 81 -3.92 2.15 15.98
C CYS A 81 -5.23 1.37 15.78
N PHE A 82 -5.19 0.03 15.83
CA PHE A 82 -6.38 -0.82 15.76
C PHE A 82 -6.80 -1.37 17.13
N LYS A 83 -6.20 -0.87 18.22
CA LYS A 83 -6.62 -1.23 19.57
C LYS A 83 -8.09 -0.78 19.75
N ASN A 84 -8.96 -1.73 20.08
CA ASN A 84 -10.42 -1.58 20.24
C ASN A 84 -11.27 -1.66 18.96
N ILE A 85 -10.69 -1.93 17.79
CA ILE A 85 -11.47 -2.22 16.57
C ILE A 85 -11.76 -3.72 16.51
N LYS A 86 -13.03 -4.10 16.63
CA LYS A 86 -13.46 -5.52 16.67
C LYS A 86 -13.40 -6.21 15.30
N GLN A 87 -13.70 -5.48 14.22
CA GLN A 87 -13.68 -6.00 12.86
C GLN A 87 -13.23 -4.91 11.90
N LEU A 88 -12.24 -5.21 11.07
CA LEU A 88 -11.80 -4.33 9.99
C LEU A 88 -12.41 -4.83 8.68
N PRO A 89 -12.85 -3.92 7.78
CA PRO A 89 -13.34 -4.29 6.46
C PRO A 89 -12.22 -4.80 5.53
N VAL A 90 -10.97 -4.73 5.99
CA VAL A 90 -9.75 -4.98 5.23
C VAL A 90 -8.90 -6.01 5.97
N ASN A 91 -8.27 -6.92 5.22
CA ASN A 91 -7.38 -7.92 5.79
C ASN A 91 -6.08 -7.27 6.26
N ASN A 92 -5.60 -7.66 7.45
CA ASN A 92 -4.30 -7.26 7.97
C ASN A 92 -3.33 -8.44 7.90
N LYS A 93 -2.13 -8.23 7.36
CA LYS A 93 -0.99 -9.16 7.48
C LYS A 93 0.21 -8.45 8.07
N SER A 94 0.88 -9.10 9.01
CA SER A 94 2.17 -8.62 9.52
C SER A 94 3.32 -9.14 8.68
N ASN A 95 4.20 -8.25 8.25
CA ASN A 95 5.46 -8.59 7.60
C ASN A 95 6.59 -7.78 8.23
N MET A 96 7.65 -8.43 8.70
CA MET A 96 8.77 -7.76 9.37
C MET A 96 9.59 -6.88 8.41
N ASN A 97 9.48 -7.11 7.09
CA ASN A 97 10.23 -6.40 6.05
C ASN A 97 9.56 -5.13 5.51
N CYS A 98 8.39 -4.73 6.02
CA CYS A 98 7.61 -3.60 5.50
C CYS A 98 8.23 -2.20 5.72
N GLU A 99 9.46 -2.12 6.22
CA GLU A 99 10.23 -0.86 6.31
C GLU A 99 10.72 -0.36 4.95
N ASN A 100 10.96 -1.29 4.03
CA ASN A 100 11.56 -1.04 2.73
C ASN A 100 10.50 -1.16 1.62
N GLY A 101 9.63 -0.14 1.45
CA GLY A 101 8.86 -0.01 0.20
C GLY A 101 9.82 0.43 -0.93
N MET A 102 9.68 0.06 -2.21
CA MET A 102 8.57 -0.50 -2.97
C MET A 102 9.17 -1.50 -3.97
N THR A 103 8.71 -2.75 -3.98
CA THR A 103 9.11 -3.71 -5.03
C THR A 103 7.88 -3.99 -5.88
N ASN A 104 7.86 -3.48 -7.11
CA ASN A 104 6.80 -3.79 -8.07
C ASN A 104 6.81 -5.29 -8.35
N CYS A 105 5.69 -5.96 -8.04
CA CYS A 105 5.55 -7.40 -8.25
C CYS A 105 4.38 -7.67 -9.17
N ILE A 106 4.65 -8.34 -10.30
CA ILE A 106 3.61 -8.91 -11.14
C ILE A 106 3.20 -10.23 -10.49
N VAL A 107 1.94 -10.33 -10.10
CA VAL A 107 1.38 -11.48 -9.39
C VAL A 107 0.37 -12.17 -10.31
N ARG A 108 0.33 -13.50 -10.27
CA ARG A 108 -0.68 -14.28 -10.98
C ARG A 108 -1.82 -14.60 -10.03
N LYS A 109 -3.02 -14.76 -10.59
CA LYS A 109 -4.15 -15.36 -9.87
C LYS A 109 -3.78 -16.81 -9.53
N GLU A 110 -3.64 -17.12 -8.25
CA GLU A 110 -3.71 -18.50 -7.76
C GLU A 110 -5.19 -18.83 -7.56
N GLU A 111 -5.62 -19.99 -8.07
CA GLU A 111 -6.99 -20.53 -7.91
C GLU A 111 -7.28 -20.94 -6.47
#